data_AF-A0AAE5QYM2-F1
#
_entry.id   AF-A0AAE5QYM2-F1
#
_cell.length_a   1.000
_cell.length_b   1.000
_cell.length_c   1.000
_cell.angle_alpha   90.00
_cell.angle_beta   90.00
_cell.angle_gamma   90.00
#
_symmetry.space_group_name_H-M   'P 1'
#
loop_
_entity.id
_entity.type
_entity.pdbx_description
1 polymer ?
#
loop_
_entity_poly.entity_id
_entity_poly.type
_entity_poly.pdbx_seq_one_letter_code
_entity_poly.pdbx_strand_id
1 'polypeptide(L)'
;MNKQKNEQVEQFLAKESQWQDCYKFLRNLIFNETELEENYKWMHPCYTINNKNAVLIHGFKGYVALLFQKGAILEEKYHTLIQQTERLQAEAVP
;
A
#
# COMPACT_ATOMS: atom_id res chain seq x y z
N MET A 1 -8.12 15.26 -11.86
CA MET A 1 -8.17 13.84 -12.28
C MET A 1 -9.21 13.15 -11.41
N ASN A 2 -10.30 12.62 -11.97
CA ASN A 2 -11.39 12.03 -11.17
C ASN A 2 -11.00 10.62 -10.74
N LYS A 3 -10.28 10.49 -9.62
CA LYS A 3 -10.02 9.18 -9.02
C LYS A 3 -11.31 8.54 -8.56
N GLN A 4 -11.44 7.24 -8.81
CA GLN A 4 -12.60 6.46 -8.39
C GLN A 4 -12.24 5.49 -7.27
N LYS A 5 -13.19 5.29 -6.37
CA LYS A 5 -13.09 4.30 -5.30
C LYS A 5 -13.26 2.90 -5.88
N ASN A 6 -12.60 1.91 -5.29
CA ASN A 6 -12.71 0.53 -5.71
C ASN A 6 -13.68 -0.26 -4.80
N GLU A 7 -14.67 -0.92 -5.39
CA GLU A 7 -15.69 -1.68 -4.65
C GLU A 7 -15.10 -2.82 -3.80
N GLN A 8 -14.06 -3.51 -4.28
CA GLN A 8 -13.41 -4.59 -3.55
C GLN A 8 -12.62 -4.05 -2.35
N VAL A 9 -12.06 -2.84 -2.46
CA VAL A 9 -11.43 -2.13 -1.34
C VAL A 9 -12.48 -1.71 -0.31
N GLU A 10 -13.61 -1.17 -0.75
CA GLU A 10 -14.73 -0.83 0.16
C GLU A 10 -15.25 -2.09 0.88
N GLN A 11 -15.38 -3.22 0.18
CA GLN A 11 -15.74 -4.51 0.79
C GLN A 11 -14.69 -5.02 1.79
N PHE A 12 -13.40 -4.83 1.51
CA PHE A 12 -12.33 -5.14 2.46
C PHE A 12 -12.46 -4.29 3.73
N LEU A 13 -12.72 -2.99 3.58
CA LEU A 13 -12.93 -2.05 4.69
C LEU A 13 -14.27 -2.24 5.41
N ALA A 14 -15.23 -2.96 4.86
CA ALA A 14 -16.47 -3.27 5.55
C ALA A 14 -16.32 -4.44 6.54
N LYS A 15 -15.28 -5.27 6.38
CA LYS A 15 -15.03 -6.43 7.25
C LYS A 15 -14.47 -5.99 8.59
N GLU A 16 -14.93 -6.62 9.67
CA GLU A 16 -14.41 -6.36 11.01
C GLU A 16 -12.93 -6.74 11.12
N SER A 17 -12.14 -5.84 11.69
CA SER A 17 -10.70 -6.03 11.91
C SER A 17 -10.24 -5.19 13.10
N GLN A 18 -9.26 -5.69 13.85
CA GLN A 18 -8.57 -4.89 14.86
C GLN A 18 -7.89 -3.63 14.27
N TRP A 19 -7.62 -3.65 12.97
CA TRP A 19 -6.93 -2.57 12.24
C TRP A 19 -7.89 -1.63 11.51
N GLN A 20 -9.20 -1.69 11.79
CA GLN A 20 -10.22 -1.03 11.00
C GLN A 20 -9.98 0.47 10.81
N ASP A 21 -9.71 1.17 11.91
CA ASP A 21 -9.46 2.61 11.88
C ASP A 21 -8.16 2.95 11.14
N CYS A 22 -7.13 2.13 11.32
CA CYS A 22 -5.87 2.27 10.61
C CYS A 22 -6.04 2.08 9.09
N TYR A 23 -6.79 1.06 8.67
CA TYR A 23 -7.07 0.83 7.25
C TYR A 23 -7.84 1.98 6.62
N LYS A 24 -8.89 2.49 7.28
CA LYS A 24 -9.65 3.65 6.80
C LYS A 24 -8.78 4.90 6.72
N PHE A 25 -7.95 5.14 7.73
CA PHE A 25 -7.03 6.26 7.76
C PHE A 25 -6.03 6.21 6.59
N LEU A 26 -5.30 5.09 6.45
CA LEU A 26 -4.30 4.91 5.39
C LEU A 26 -4.93 4.99 4.00
N ARG A 27 -6.11 4.38 3.82
CA ARG A 27 -6.84 4.46 2.57
C ARG A 27 -7.20 5.90 2.21
N ASN A 28 -7.71 6.67 3.17
CA ASN A 28 -8.08 8.08 2.93
C ASN A 28 -6.84 8.93 2.64
N LEU A 29 -5.75 8.72 3.38
CA LEU A 29 -4.48 9.40 3.16
C LEU A 29 -3.98 9.17 1.73
N ILE A 30 -3.86 7.90 1.31
CA ILE A 30 -3.35 7.59 -0.03
C ILE A 30 -4.29 8.12 -1.11
N PHE A 31 -5.61 7.96 -0.94
CA PHE A 31 -6.58 8.37 -1.94
C PHE A 31 -6.57 9.88 -2.18
N ASN A 32 -6.52 10.68 -1.11
CA ASN A 32 -6.64 12.14 -1.14
C ASN A 32 -5.31 12.86 -1.39
N GLU A 33 -4.20 12.36 -0.86
CA GLU A 33 -2.92 13.11 -0.82
C GLU A 33 -1.91 12.70 -1.91
N THR A 34 -2.25 11.72 -2.74
CA THR A 34 -1.35 11.22 -3.80
C THR A 34 -2.04 11.20 -5.15
N GLU A 35 -1.36 10.78 -6.21
CA GLU A 35 -1.91 10.47 -7.53
C GLU A 35 -2.28 8.99 -7.70
N LEU A 36 -2.00 8.14 -6.70
CA LEU A 36 -2.20 6.69 -6.81
C LEU A 36 -3.68 6.29 -6.94
N GLU A 37 -3.95 5.32 -7.81
CA GLU A 37 -5.28 4.78 -8.06
C GLU A 37 -5.55 3.53 -7.21
N GLU A 38 -6.77 3.41 -6.67
CA GLU A 38 -7.19 2.23 -5.90
C GLU A 38 -7.36 1.00 -6.79
N ASN A 39 -6.82 -0.11 -6.32
CA ASN A 39 -6.92 -1.44 -6.91
C ASN A 39 -7.04 -2.47 -5.78
N TYR A 40 -7.32 -3.72 -6.14
CA TYR A 40 -7.42 -4.80 -5.18
C TYR A 40 -6.68 -6.02 -5.70
N LYS A 41 -5.60 -6.40 -5.00
CA LYS A 41 -4.73 -7.51 -5.41
C LYS A 41 -4.30 -8.27 -4.17
N TRP A 42 -4.14 -9.59 -4.31
CA TRP A 42 -3.72 -10.48 -3.23
C TRP A 42 -4.56 -10.33 -1.95
N MET A 43 -5.86 -10.10 -2.13
CA MET A 43 -6.82 -9.91 -1.03
C MET A 43 -6.58 -8.66 -0.17
N HIS A 44 -5.84 -7.67 -0.67
CA HIS A 44 -5.55 -6.43 0.03
C HIS A 44 -5.76 -5.19 -0.86
N PRO A 45 -6.06 -4.03 -0.24
CA PRO A 45 -5.99 -2.74 -0.93
C PRO A 45 -4.59 -2.53 -1.52
N CYS A 46 -4.56 -2.32 -2.83
CA CYS A 46 -3.35 -2.12 -3.62
C CYS A 46 -3.49 -0.81 -4.37
N TYR A 47 -2.42 -0.05 -4.49
CA TYR A 47 -2.43 1.26 -5.12
C TYR A 47 -1.43 1.28 -6.26
N THR A 48 -1.88 1.82 -7.39
CA THR A 48 -1.11 1.77 -8.64
C THR A 48 -0.85 3.15 -9.21
N ILE A 49 0.27 3.29 -9.90
CA ILE A 49 0.57 4.43 -10.77
C ILE A 49 0.79 3.90 -12.19
N ASN A 50 0.04 4.40 -13.17
CA ASN A 50 0.10 3.92 -14.55
C ASN A 50 0.01 2.37 -14.64
N ASN A 51 -0.95 1.79 -13.90
CA ASN A 51 -1.21 0.35 -13.76
C ASN A 51 -0.07 -0.48 -13.14
N LYS A 52 1.02 0.14 -12.68
CA LYS A 52 2.10 -0.54 -11.96
C LYS A 52 1.85 -0.46 -10.46
N ASN A 53 2.07 -1.56 -9.74
CA ASN A 53 1.90 -1.59 -8.28
C ASN A 53 2.89 -0.66 -7.61
N ALA A 54 2.40 0.19 -6.70
CA ALA A 54 3.20 1.14 -5.95
C ALA A 54 3.19 0.80 -4.46
N VAL A 55 2.01 0.68 -3.84
CA VAL A 55 1.88 0.36 -2.41
C VAL A 55 0.74 -0.59 -2.12
N LEU A 56 0.87 -1.42 -1.09
CA LEU A 56 -0.20 -2.24 -0.51
C LEU A 56 -0.41 -1.87 0.96
N ILE A 57 -1.66 -1.92 1.43
CA ILE A 57 -1.96 -1.88 2.86
C ILE A 57 -2.16 -3.32 3.36
N HIS A 58 -1.37 -3.75 4.35
CA HIS A 58 -1.48 -5.09 4.93
C HIS A 58 -1.35 -5.04 6.46
N GLY A 59 -2.36 -5.51 7.18
CA GLY A 59 -2.29 -5.75 8.62
C GLY A 59 -1.76 -7.13 8.96
N PHE A 60 -0.75 -7.15 9.82
CA PHE A 60 -0.17 -8.33 10.46
C PHE A 60 -0.70 -8.48 11.90
N LYS A 61 -0.18 -9.46 12.65
CA LYS A 61 -0.64 -9.72 14.04
C LYS A 61 -0.45 -8.53 14.99
N GLY A 62 0.60 -7.73 14.79
CA GLY A 62 0.97 -6.64 15.72
C GLY A 62 1.14 -5.27 15.09
N TYR A 63 0.97 -5.13 13.78
CA TYR A 63 1.12 -3.85 13.08
C TYR A 63 0.40 -3.85 11.73
N VAL A 64 0.21 -2.67 11.15
CA VAL A 64 -0.15 -2.47 9.74
C VAL A 64 1.05 -1.91 9.00
N ALA A 65 1.30 -2.40 7.79
CA ALA A 65 2.37 -1.90 6.94
C ALA A 65 1.84 -1.34 5.62
N LEU A 66 2.52 -0.30 5.15
CA LEU A 66 2.54 0.09 3.76
C LEU A 66 3.69 -0.63 3.07
N LEU A 67 3.38 -1.55 2.16
CA LEU A 67 4.37 -2.33 1.45
C LEU A 67 4.65 -1.67 0.10
N PHE A 68 5.83 -1.08 -0.04
CA PHE A 68 6.26 -0.42 -1.26
C PHE A 68 6.84 -1.43 -2.25
N GLN A 69 6.24 -1.52 -3.43
CA GLN A 69 6.82 -2.31 -4.52
C GLN A 69 8.11 -1.63 -4.98
N LYS A 70 9.22 -2.39 -5.01
CA LYS A 70 10.56 -1.83 -5.21
C LYS A 70 10.98 -0.80 -4.14
N GLY A 71 10.53 -0.98 -2.89
CA GLY A 71 10.90 -0.09 -1.78
C GLY A 71 12.41 0.07 -1.57
N ALA A 72 13.22 -0.94 -1.91
CA ALA A 72 14.68 -0.90 -1.76
C ALA A 72 15.40 0.09 -2.70
N ILE A 73 14.74 0.61 -3.74
CA ILE A 73 15.28 1.71 -4.58
C ILE A 73 14.69 3.07 -4.23
N LEU A 74 13.78 3.15 -3.25
CA LEU A 74 13.24 4.43 -2.82
C LEU A 74 14.29 5.18 -2.01
N GLU A 75 14.36 6.49 -2.21
CA GLU A 75 15.20 7.36 -1.39
C GLU A 75 14.72 7.30 0.06
N GLU A 76 15.59 6.82 0.94
CA GLU A 76 15.28 6.67 2.37
C GLU A 76 15.49 8.00 3.11
N LYS A 77 14.61 8.97 2.84
CA LYS A 77 14.72 10.32 3.41
C LYS A 77 14.49 10.37 4.93
N TYR A 78 13.70 9.45 5.46
CA TYR A 78 13.23 9.50 6.86
C TYR A 78 13.78 8.37 7.74
N HIS A 79 14.60 7.46 7.19
CA HIS A 79 15.12 6.28 7.89
C HIS A 79 14.04 5.40 8.55
N THR A 80 12.88 5.30 7.90
CA THR A 80 11.71 4.55 8.39
C THR A 80 11.40 3.30 7.56
N LEU A 81 12.17 3.03 6.50
CA LEU A 81 11.91 1.89 5.62
C LEU A 81 12.51 0.63 6.23
N ILE A 82 11.68 -0.38 6.46
CA ILE A 82 12.11 -1.67 6.98
C ILE A 82 12.09 -2.68 5.83
N GLN A 83 13.24 -3.27 5.51
CA GLN A 83 13.33 -4.34 4.52
C GLN A 83 12.63 -5.60 5.07
N GLN A 84 11.64 -6.12 4.33
CA GLN A 84 10.82 -7.24 4.80
C GLN A 84 11.61 -8.54 5.00
N THR A 85 12.59 -8.83 4.13
CA THR A 85 13.46 -10.01 4.24
C THR A 85 14.86 -9.69 3.72
N GLU A 86 15.88 -10.32 4.29
CA GLU A 86 17.30 -10.13 3.93
C GLU A 86 17.60 -10.40 2.44
N ARG A 87 16.77 -11.19 1.76
CA ARG A 87 16.98 -11.64 0.37
C ARG A 87 16.28 -10.80 -0.68
N LEU A 88 15.52 -9.77 -0.28
CA LEU A 88 14.84 -8.91 -1.24
C LEU A 88 15.87 -8.01 -1.94
N GLN A 89 16.40 -8.45 -3.08
CA GLN A 89 17.32 -7.66 -3.89
C GLN A 89 16.52 -6.72 -4.80
N ALA A 90 16.87 -5.43 -4.77
CA ALA A 90 16.47 -4.49 -5.80
C ALA A 90 17.40 -4.68 -7.01
N GLU A 91 16.90 -5.30 -8.09
CA GLU A 91 17.57 -5.17 -9.38
C GLU A 91 17.25 -3.78 -9.96
N ALA A 92 18.26 -2.91 -9.97
CA ALA A 92 18.29 -1.82 -10.93
C ALA A 92 18.59 -2.44 -12.30
N VAL A 93 17.58 -2.48 -13.17
CA VAL A 93 17.83 -2.81 -14.58
C VAL A 93 18.57 -1.61 -15.17
N PRO A 94 19.75 -1.81 -15.81
CA PRO A 94 20.55 -0.73 -16.40
C PRO A 94 19.84 0.01 -17.54
#